data_AF-A0A9N9WGU2-F1
#
_entry.id   AF-A0A9N9WGU2-F1
#
_cell.length_a   1.000
_cell.length_b   1.000
_cell.length_c   1.000
_cell.angle_alpha   90.00
_cell.angle_beta   90.00
_cell.angle_gamma   90.00
#
_symmetry.space_group_name_H-M   'P 1'
#
loop_
_entity.id
_entity.type
_entity.pdbx_description
1 polymer ?
#
loop_
_entity_poly.entity_id
_entity_poly.type
_entity_poly.pdbx_seq_one_letter_code
_entity_poly.pdbx_strand_id
1 'polypeptide(L)'
;MKITLFFGMALIAYACAQVYRPPRFSQPRSRIGKRDVTWDKKVGDGKIFGTLGSDDSGLFGKGGYKQDIFNDDRGKLQGQAYGSRVLGPNGDVSSFGGRLDFTDKNSQASLDVNKPIGGRPSVTGTGEGVWNFDKNTRLSAGGTITQELGRGKPDVGLKAQFQHDF
;
A
#
# COMPACT_ATOMS: atom_id res chain seq x y z
N MET A 1 -0.92 6.09 -30.38
CA MET A 1 -1.93 6.80 -29.56
C MET A 1 -2.79 5.79 -28.79
N LYS A 2 -2.38 5.40 -27.58
CA LYS A 2 -3.12 4.44 -26.72
C LYS A 2 -3.07 4.80 -25.22
N ILE A 3 -2.61 6.01 -24.88
CA ILE A 3 -2.43 6.47 -23.49
C ILE A 3 -3.65 7.26 -22.99
N THR A 4 -4.50 7.74 -23.90
CA THR A 4 -5.67 8.57 -23.55
C THR A 4 -6.85 7.77 -22.98
N LEU A 5 -6.90 6.44 -23.17
CA LEU A 5 -8.06 5.63 -22.76
C LEU A 5 -8.08 5.32 -21.25
N PHE A 6 -6.91 5.24 -20.60
CA PHE A 6 -6.82 4.88 -19.17
C PHE A 6 -7.22 6.02 -18.24
N PHE A 7 -6.95 7.28 -18.62
CA PHE A 7 -7.38 8.45 -17.85
C PHE A 7 -8.92 8.63 -17.89
N GLY A 8 -9.56 8.24 -18.98
CA GLY A 8 -11.03 8.30 -19.11
C GLY A 8 -11.75 7.35 -18.14
N MET A 9 -11.26 6.12 -17.97
CA MET A 9 -11.88 5.15 -17.05
C MET A 9 -11.74 5.53 -15.58
N ALA A 10 -10.61 6.12 -15.17
CA ALA A 10 -10.42 6.57 -13.80
C ALA A 10 -11.36 7.71 -13.40
N LEU A 11 -11.66 8.64 -14.33
CA LEU A 11 -12.63 9.71 -14.13
C LEU A 11 -14.09 9.21 -14.12
N ILE A 12 -14.43 8.21 -14.95
CA ILE A 12 -15.77 7.60 -14.94
C ILE A 12 -16.01 6.83 -13.64
N ALA A 13 -15.02 6.11 -13.11
CA ALA A 13 -15.13 5.45 -11.81
C ALA A 13 -15.33 6.44 -10.65
N TYR A 14 -14.70 7.63 -10.72
CA TYR A 14 -14.87 8.69 -9.72
C TYR A 14 -16.28 9.31 -9.76
N ALA A 15 -16.86 9.46 -10.96
CA ALA A 15 -18.23 9.96 -11.12
C ALA A 15 -19.31 8.92 -10.75
N CYS A 16 -19.12 7.65 -11.10
CA CYS A 16 -20.09 6.59 -10.78
C CYS A 16 -20.16 6.25 -9.28
N ALA A 17 -19.12 6.58 -8.50
CA ALA A 17 -19.13 6.39 -7.05
C ALA A 17 -20.00 7.41 -6.28
N GLN A 18 -20.40 8.52 -6.91
CA GLN A 18 -21.15 9.58 -6.22
C GLN A 18 -22.69 9.43 -6.26
N VAL A 19 -23.28 8.51 -7.04
CA VAL A 19 -24.76 8.43 -7.17
C VAL A 19 -25.32 7.00 -7.30
N TYR A 20 -24.94 6.07 -6.42
CA TYR A 20 -25.71 4.83 -6.26
C TYR A 20 -25.95 4.48 -4.79
N ARG A 21 -27.08 4.97 -4.26
CA ARG A 21 -27.70 4.41 -3.05
C ARG A 21 -28.81 3.47 -3.50
N PRO A 22 -28.67 2.14 -3.35
CA PRO A 22 -29.77 1.23 -3.63
C PRO A 22 -30.92 1.48 -2.62
N PRO A 23 -32.18 1.60 -3.07
CA PRO A 23 -33.30 1.84 -2.19
C PRO A 23 -33.79 0.50 -1.62
N ARG A 24 -33.29 0.07 -0.46
CA ARG A 24 -33.93 -0.94 0.46
C ARG A 24 -33.01 -1.39 1.61
N PHE A 25 -32.59 -0.48 2.48
CA PHE A 25 -32.15 -0.87 3.83
C PHE A 25 -32.92 -0.09 4.88
N SER A 26 -34.17 -0.52 5.07
CA SER A 26 -34.98 -0.23 6.24
C SER A 26 -34.91 -1.42 7.18
N GLN A 27 -33.91 -1.46 8.07
CA GLN A 27 -34.00 -2.21 9.33
C GLN A 27 -33.35 -1.40 10.46
N PRO A 28 -33.97 -1.35 11.65
CA PRO A 28 -33.61 -0.41 12.71
C PRO A 28 -32.35 -0.85 13.48
N ARG A 29 -31.63 0.17 13.97
CA ARG A 29 -30.39 0.10 14.75
C ARG A 29 -30.45 -0.86 15.94
N SER A 30 -29.44 -1.72 16.07
CA SER A 30 -28.89 -2.11 17.37
C SER A 30 -27.43 -2.54 17.24
N ARG A 31 -26.53 -1.75 17.86
CA ARG A 31 -25.07 -1.93 18.03
C ARG A 31 -24.21 -1.77 16.76
N ILE A 32 -24.06 -0.53 16.27
CA ILE A 32 -23.02 -0.18 15.30
C ILE A 32 -21.69 -0.10 16.06
N GLY A 33 -21.04 -1.24 16.25
CA GLY A 33 -19.60 -1.23 16.51
C GLY A 33 -18.91 -0.67 15.28
N LYS A 34 -17.94 0.22 15.47
CA LYS A 34 -16.99 0.62 14.43
C LYS A 34 -16.49 -0.65 13.74
N ARG A 35 -16.85 -0.84 12.48
CA ARG A 35 -16.43 -2.01 11.72
C ARG A 35 -15.79 -1.52 10.45
N ASP A 36 -14.48 -1.66 10.43
CA ASP A 36 -13.71 -1.51 9.21
C ASP A 36 -14.12 -2.62 8.26
N VAL A 37 -14.59 -2.24 7.08
CA VAL A 37 -14.94 -3.15 6.00
C VAL A 37 -13.72 -3.29 5.12
N THR A 38 -13.06 -4.44 5.22
CA THR A 38 -11.96 -4.80 4.33
C THR A 38 -12.44 -5.80 3.29
N TRP A 39 -12.10 -5.56 2.04
CA TRP A 39 -12.35 -6.49 0.95
C TRP A 39 -11.06 -6.79 0.20
N ASP A 40 -11.04 -7.98 -0.35
CA ASP A 40 -9.92 -8.48 -1.08
C ASP A 40 -10.45 -9.50 -2.10
N LYS A 41 -10.26 -9.20 -3.40
CA LYS A 41 -10.83 -9.98 -4.49
C LYS A 41 -9.82 -10.16 -5.63
N LYS A 42 -9.57 -11.41 -6.02
CA LYS A 42 -8.79 -11.75 -7.20
C LYS A 42 -9.51 -11.26 -8.46
N VAL A 43 -8.79 -10.57 -9.35
CA VAL A 43 -9.28 -10.06 -10.63
C VAL A 43 -8.19 -10.23 -11.67
N GLY A 44 -8.42 -11.10 -12.66
CA GLY A 44 -7.41 -11.49 -13.64
C GLY A 44 -6.17 -12.08 -12.96
N ASP A 45 -5.00 -11.58 -13.36
CA ASP A 45 -3.70 -11.99 -12.83
C ASP A 45 -3.33 -11.32 -11.50
N GLY A 46 -4.16 -10.41 -11.01
CA GLY A 46 -3.91 -9.67 -9.77
C GLY A 46 -5.09 -9.68 -8.80
N LYS A 47 -5.09 -8.70 -7.91
CA LYS A 47 -5.98 -8.63 -6.76
C LYS A 47 -6.33 -7.19 -6.45
N ILE A 48 -7.63 -6.89 -6.40
CA ILE A 48 -8.15 -5.63 -5.90
C ILE A 48 -8.32 -5.77 -4.39
N PHE A 49 -7.85 -4.80 -3.64
CA PHE A 49 -7.97 -4.74 -2.20
C PHE A 49 -8.49 -3.37 -1.76
N GLY A 50 -9.08 -3.31 -0.58
CA GLY A 50 -9.41 -2.04 0.05
C GLY A 50 -9.99 -2.20 1.43
N THR A 51 -9.97 -1.10 2.15
CA THR A 51 -10.52 -0.97 3.50
C THR A 51 -11.26 0.35 3.59
N LEU A 52 -12.48 0.33 4.11
CA LEU A 52 -13.22 1.52 4.54
C LEU A 52 -13.47 1.40 6.03
N GLY A 53 -13.14 2.44 6.78
CA GLY A 53 -13.27 2.44 8.22
C GLY A 53 -13.65 3.81 8.75
N SER A 54 -13.97 3.82 10.03
CA SER A 54 -14.33 5.02 10.76
C SER A 54 -13.85 4.91 12.20
N ASP A 55 -13.16 5.93 12.68
CA ASP A 55 -12.80 6.08 14.09
C ASP A 55 -13.55 7.28 14.72
N ASP A 56 -13.24 7.60 15.98
CA ASP A 56 -13.88 8.75 16.66
C ASP A 56 -13.51 10.10 16.03
N SER A 57 -12.49 10.11 15.18
CA SER A 57 -11.87 11.28 14.59
C SER A 57 -12.03 11.34 13.07
N GLY A 58 -12.78 10.46 12.42
CA GLY A 58 -12.94 10.54 10.98
C GLY A 58 -13.33 9.27 10.24
N LEU A 59 -13.42 9.41 8.93
CA LEU A 59 -13.59 8.32 7.98
C LEU A 59 -12.29 8.12 7.22
N PHE A 60 -11.88 6.87 7.02
CA PHE A 60 -10.74 6.57 6.18
C PHE A 60 -11.09 5.49 5.15
N GLY A 61 -10.44 5.60 4.01
CA GLY A 61 -10.55 4.65 2.92
C GLY A 61 -9.21 4.43 2.27
N LYS A 62 -8.88 3.17 1.98
CA LYS A 62 -7.75 2.80 1.14
C LYS A 62 -8.22 1.77 0.13
N GLY A 63 -7.72 1.83 -1.09
CA GLY A 63 -7.98 0.84 -2.12
C GLY A 63 -6.83 0.75 -3.08
N GLY A 64 -6.70 -0.38 -3.75
CA GLY A 64 -5.65 -0.57 -4.73
C GLY A 64 -5.77 -1.86 -5.50
N TYR A 65 -4.84 -2.00 -6.44
CA TYR A 65 -4.62 -3.21 -7.22
C TYR A 65 -3.18 -3.67 -6.99
N LYS A 66 -3.00 -4.96 -6.77
CA LYS A 66 -1.68 -5.58 -6.69
C LYS A 66 -1.60 -6.80 -7.60
N GLN A 67 -0.44 -7.03 -8.17
CA GLN A 67 -0.18 -8.14 -9.07
C GLN A 67 1.27 -8.61 -8.92
N ASP A 68 1.45 -9.92 -8.98
CA ASP A 68 2.79 -10.52 -9.08
C ASP A 68 3.27 -10.33 -10.53
N ILE A 69 4.37 -9.58 -10.70
CA ILE A 69 5.04 -9.38 -12.00
C ILE A 69 5.77 -10.67 -12.38
N PHE A 70 6.47 -11.27 -11.42
CA PHE A 70 6.96 -12.64 -11.52
C PHE A 70 6.98 -13.30 -10.13
N ASN A 71 6.92 -14.62 -10.14
CA ASN A 71 7.05 -15.47 -8.98
C ASN A 71 7.66 -16.79 -9.46
N ASP A 72 8.99 -16.84 -9.48
CA ASP A 72 9.77 -17.97 -9.98
C ASP A 72 10.93 -18.28 -9.02
N ASP A 73 11.82 -19.19 -9.43
CA ASP A 73 12.94 -19.65 -8.59
C ASP A 73 13.94 -18.54 -8.23
N ARG A 74 13.91 -17.39 -8.92
CA ARG A 74 14.74 -16.21 -8.63
C ARG A 74 14.13 -15.32 -7.55
N GLY A 75 12.89 -15.60 -7.15
CA GLY A 75 12.14 -14.84 -6.16
C GLY A 75 10.80 -14.33 -6.69
N LYS A 76 10.22 -13.41 -5.93
CA LYS A 76 8.91 -12.83 -6.15
C LYS A 76 9.03 -11.32 -6.29
N LEU A 77 8.53 -10.78 -7.40
CA LEU A 77 8.34 -9.34 -7.58
C LEU A 77 6.86 -9.02 -7.68
N GLN A 78 6.35 -8.23 -6.74
CA GLN A 78 4.97 -7.76 -6.72
C GLN A 78 4.93 -6.25 -6.97
N GLY A 79 4.04 -5.82 -7.86
CA GLY A 79 3.71 -4.42 -8.04
C GLY A 79 2.32 -4.11 -7.51
N GLN A 80 2.18 -2.94 -6.89
CA GLN A 80 0.89 -2.43 -6.45
C GLN A 80 0.73 -0.95 -6.78
N ALA A 81 -0.50 -0.56 -7.06
CA ALA A 81 -0.95 0.83 -7.13
C ALA A 81 -2.09 1.00 -6.13
N TYR A 82 -2.08 2.10 -5.38
CA TYR A 82 -3.06 2.34 -4.33
C TYR A 82 -3.42 3.82 -4.22
N GLY A 83 -4.58 4.07 -3.64
CA GLY A 83 -5.04 5.38 -3.23
C GLY A 83 -5.67 5.30 -1.85
N SER A 84 -5.57 6.39 -1.10
CA SER A 84 -6.24 6.54 0.18
C SER A 84 -6.85 7.92 0.34
N ARG A 85 -7.92 7.99 1.12
CA ARG A 85 -8.57 9.21 1.55
C ARG A 85 -8.87 9.11 3.04
N VAL A 86 -8.53 10.15 3.78
CA VAL A 86 -8.87 10.34 5.18
C VAL A 86 -9.65 11.64 5.27
N LEU A 87 -10.82 11.57 5.93
CA LEU A 87 -11.70 12.68 6.22
C LEU A 87 -11.71 12.86 7.74
N GLY A 88 -11.14 13.95 8.25
CA GLY A 88 -11.02 14.18 9.68
C GLY A 88 -11.20 15.65 10.05
N PRO A 89 -11.44 15.97 11.34
CA PRO A 89 -11.69 17.32 11.81
C PRO A 89 -10.47 18.24 11.63
N ASN A 90 -9.28 17.66 11.49
CA ASN A 90 -8.03 18.39 11.25
C ASN A 90 -7.69 18.56 9.75
N GLY A 91 -8.59 18.17 8.85
CA GLY A 91 -8.45 18.31 7.41
C GLY A 91 -8.53 16.98 6.65
N ASP A 92 -8.93 17.10 5.38
CA ASP A 92 -9.02 15.98 4.45
C ASP A 92 -7.68 15.73 3.78
N VAL A 93 -7.20 14.50 3.81
CA VAL A 93 -6.00 14.09 3.08
C VAL A 93 -6.38 13.03 2.08
N SER A 94 -6.01 13.24 0.82
CA SER A 94 -6.07 12.22 -0.22
C SER A 94 -4.67 11.99 -0.74
N SER A 95 -4.29 10.73 -0.97
CA SER A 95 -2.98 10.39 -1.53
C SER A 95 -3.11 9.20 -2.47
N PHE A 96 -2.16 9.10 -3.39
CA PHE A 96 -2.03 7.98 -4.29
C PHE A 96 -0.57 7.58 -4.40
N GLY A 97 -0.33 6.31 -4.65
CA GLY A 97 1.02 5.79 -4.70
C GLY A 97 1.13 4.46 -5.42
N GLY A 98 2.37 4.02 -5.55
CA GLY A 98 2.70 2.73 -6.11
C GLY A 98 3.90 2.15 -5.37
N ARG A 99 3.89 0.83 -5.18
CA ARG A 99 4.95 0.12 -4.49
C ARG A 99 5.36 -1.12 -5.27
N LEU A 100 6.66 -1.37 -5.28
CA LEU A 100 7.27 -2.58 -5.77
C LEU A 100 7.89 -3.31 -4.58
N ASP A 101 7.60 -4.59 -4.44
CA ASP A 101 8.15 -5.46 -3.41
C ASP A 101 8.85 -6.63 -4.09
N PHE A 102 10.16 -6.74 -3.89
CA PHE A 102 10.96 -7.88 -4.27
C PHE A 102 11.28 -8.71 -3.04
N THR A 103 11.17 -10.03 -3.13
CA THR A 103 11.54 -10.95 -2.06
C THR A 103 12.12 -12.21 -2.65
N ASP A 104 13.26 -12.62 -2.13
CA ASP A 104 13.92 -13.89 -2.41
C ASP A 104 14.30 -14.56 -1.07
N LYS A 105 14.84 -15.79 -1.13
CA LYS A 105 15.24 -16.58 0.04
C LYS A 105 16.18 -15.84 0.99
N ASN A 106 17.03 -14.98 0.44
CA ASN A 106 18.11 -14.31 1.18
C ASN A 106 18.02 -12.79 1.13
N SER A 107 17.01 -12.21 0.48
CA SER A 107 16.91 -10.75 0.36
C SER A 107 15.48 -10.27 0.21
N GLN A 108 15.24 -9.05 0.67
CA GLN A 108 13.98 -8.35 0.50
C GLN A 108 14.27 -6.91 0.14
N ALA A 109 13.60 -6.38 -0.86
CA ALA A 109 13.67 -4.97 -1.21
C ALA A 109 12.28 -4.42 -1.46
N SER A 110 12.04 -3.18 -1.07
CA SER A 110 10.81 -2.49 -1.43
C SER A 110 11.10 -1.08 -1.91
N LEU A 111 10.29 -0.60 -2.85
CA LEU A 111 10.32 0.77 -3.32
C LEU A 111 8.88 1.27 -3.36
N ASP A 112 8.56 2.26 -2.53
CA ASP A 112 7.25 2.89 -2.44
C ASP A 112 7.35 4.36 -2.85
N VAL A 113 6.42 4.80 -3.69
CA VAL A 113 6.26 6.19 -4.09
C VAL A 113 4.86 6.62 -3.71
N ASN A 114 4.74 7.65 -2.89
CA ASN A 114 3.46 8.17 -2.43
C ASN A 114 3.34 9.66 -2.71
N LYS A 115 2.18 10.12 -3.17
CA LYS A 115 1.88 11.51 -3.50
C LYS A 115 0.56 11.93 -2.83
N PRO A 116 0.61 12.71 -1.74
CA PRO A 116 -0.55 13.44 -1.25
C PRO A 116 -1.01 14.51 -2.25
N ILE A 117 -2.32 14.64 -2.43
CA ILE A 117 -2.97 15.73 -3.15
C ILE A 117 -2.79 17.01 -2.34
N GLY A 118 -2.18 18.04 -2.94
CA GLY A 118 -1.80 19.28 -2.25
C GLY A 118 -0.45 19.22 -1.52
N GLY A 119 0.19 18.05 -1.43
CA GLY A 119 1.54 17.89 -0.89
C GLY A 119 2.57 17.49 -1.93
N ARG A 120 3.78 17.12 -1.51
CA ARG A 120 4.87 16.67 -2.39
C ARG A 120 4.99 15.14 -2.41
N PRO A 121 5.52 14.56 -3.49
CA PRO A 121 5.73 13.12 -3.52
C PRO A 121 6.88 12.74 -2.58
N SER A 122 6.76 11.59 -1.93
CA SER A 122 7.82 10.95 -1.17
C SER A 122 8.18 9.61 -1.81
N VAL A 123 9.44 9.24 -1.70
CA VAL A 123 9.97 7.94 -2.13
C VAL A 123 10.61 7.27 -0.94
N THR A 124 10.22 6.03 -0.67
CA THR A 124 10.80 5.18 0.36
C THR A 124 11.36 3.93 -0.28
N GLY A 125 12.67 3.73 -0.16
CA GLY A 125 13.33 2.48 -0.54
C GLY A 125 13.75 1.71 0.71
N THR A 126 13.53 0.40 0.72
CA THR A 126 14.06 -0.50 1.76
C THR A 126 14.82 -1.64 1.09
N GLY A 127 15.84 -2.14 1.77
CA GLY A 127 16.58 -3.31 1.35
C GLY A 127 17.10 -4.06 2.57
N GLU A 128 16.96 -5.38 2.57
CA GLU A 128 17.43 -6.26 3.62
C GLU A 128 18.05 -7.51 2.99
N GLY A 129 19.18 -7.94 3.52
CA GLY A 129 19.87 -9.18 3.18
C GLY A 129 19.93 -10.09 4.40
N VAL A 130 19.84 -11.40 4.15
CA VAL A 130 19.88 -12.45 5.16
C VAL A 130 20.94 -13.47 4.75
N TRP A 131 21.88 -13.73 5.66
CA TRP A 131 22.91 -14.74 5.53
C TRP A 131 22.70 -15.80 6.60
N ASN A 132 22.37 -17.01 6.16
CA ASN A 132 22.32 -18.18 7.03
C ASN A 132 23.70 -18.83 7.02
N PHE A 133 24.39 -18.79 8.15
CA PHE A 133 25.71 -19.42 8.28
C PHE A 133 25.58 -20.91 8.59
N ASP A 134 24.60 -21.26 9.44
CA ASP A 134 24.27 -22.63 9.80
C ASP A 134 22.76 -22.72 10.13
N LYS A 135 22.26 -23.92 10.41
CA LYS A 135 20.86 -24.19 10.80
C LYS A 135 20.40 -23.36 12.00
N ASN A 136 21.34 -22.95 12.84
CA ASN A 136 21.11 -22.25 14.08
C ASN A 136 21.60 -20.80 14.07
N THR A 137 22.26 -20.33 13.00
CA THR A 137 22.90 -19.00 12.99
C THR A 137 22.49 -18.18 11.78
N ARG A 138 21.86 -17.04 12.03
CA ARG A 138 21.38 -16.11 11.02
C ARG A 138 21.88 -14.69 11.28
N LEU A 139 22.43 -14.06 10.25
CA LEU A 139 22.71 -12.63 10.21
C LEU A 139 21.77 -11.97 9.21
N SER A 140 21.14 -10.87 9.60
CA SER A 140 20.35 -10.02 8.71
C SER A 140 20.81 -8.58 8.82
N ALA A 141 20.98 -7.91 7.70
CA ALA A 141 21.32 -6.49 7.64
C ALA A 141 20.47 -5.80 6.57
N GLY A 142 19.98 -4.62 6.88
CA GLY A 142 19.14 -3.86 5.98
C GLY A 142 19.17 -2.37 6.26
N GLY A 143 18.55 -1.63 5.36
CA GLY A 143 18.42 -0.20 5.44
C GLY A 143 17.12 0.28 4.85
N THR A 144 16.79 1.52 5.20
CA THR A 144 15.65 2.26 4.68
C THR A 144 16.13 3.65 4.31
N ILE A 145 15.69 4.15 3.16
CA ILE A 145 15.94 5.52 2.71
C ILE A 145 14.58 6.11 2.40
N THR A 146 14.21 7.20 3.08
CA THR A 146 12.99 7.95 2.80
C THR A 146 13.34 9.36 2.40
N GLN A 147 12.83 9.82 1.26
CA GLN A 147 13.09 11.16 0.76
C GLN A 147 11.82 11.81 0.24
N GLU A 148 11.55 13.03 0.69
CA GLU A 148 10.55 13.90 0.07
C GLU A 148 11.17 14.56 -1.17
N LEU A 149 10.52 14.41 -2.32
CA LEU A 149 11.02 14.96 -3.57
C LEU A 149 10.91 16.49 -3.57
N GLY A 150 12.05 17.17 -3.70
CA GLY A 150 12.13 18.63 -3.82
C GLY A 150 12.38 19.41 -2.52
N ARG A 151 12.66 18.77 -1.39
CA ARG A 151 13.27 19.39 -0.19
C ARG A 151 13.85 18.33 0.75
N GLY A 152 14.81 18.75 1.57
CA GLY A 152 15.30 17.97 2.72
C GLY A 152 16.45 17.02 2.38
N LYS A 153 17.16 16.60 3.43
CA LYS A 153 18.10 15.48 3.36
C LYS A 153 17.27 14.18 3.45
N PRO A 154 17.67 13.11 2.76
CA PRO A 154 17.02 11.82 2.93
C PRO A 154 17.16 11.35 4.38
N ASP A 155 16.11 10.76 4.92
CA ASP A 155 16.15 10.02 6.16
C ASP A 155 16.67 8.60 5.87
N VAL A 156 17.66 8.17 6.64
CA VAL A 156 18.35 6.90 6.42
C VAL A 156 18.34 6.10 7.72
N GLY A 157 17.69 4.95 7.68
CA GLY A 157 17.70 3.95 8.74
C GLY A 157 18.59 2.78 8.37
N LEU A 158 19.32 2.24 9.33
CA LEU A 158 20.08 1.00 9.21
C LEU A 158 19.67 0.05 10.32
N LYS A 159 19.54 -1.23 10.00
CA LYS A 159 19.24 -2.30 10.95
C LYS A 159 20.17 -3.47 10.68
N ALA A 160 20.79 -4.00 11.72
CA ALA A 160 21.49 -5.27 11.68
C ALA A 160 21.02 -6.12 12.86
N GLN A 161 20.87 -7.42 12.62
CA GLN A 161 20.42 -8.38 13.62
C GLN A 161 21.21 -9.68 13.42
N PHE A 162 21.73 -10.20 14.52
CA PHE A 162 22.36 -11.51 14.60
C PHE A 162 21.53 -12.37 15.54
N GLN A 163 21.14 -13.56 15.08
CA GLN A 163 20.34 -14.51 15.84
C GLN A 163 21.07 -15.86 15.86
N HIS A 164 21.17 -16.44 17.05
CA HIS A 164 21.70 -17.78 17.28
C HIS A 164 20.74 -18.57 18.17
N ASP A 165 20.20 -19.67 17.66
CA ASP A 165 19.29 -20.55 18.40
C ASP A 165 20.09 -21.74 18.97
N PHE A 166 20.06 -21.93 20.30
CA PHE A 166 20.82 -22.95 21.03
C PHE A 166 20.10 -24.32 21.06
#